data_AF-A0ABD1EF81-F1
#
_entry.id   AF-A0ABD1EF81-F1
#
_cell.length_a   1.000
_cell.length_b   1.000
_cell.length_c   1.000
_cell.angle_alpha   90.00
_cell.angle_beta   90.00
_cell.angle_gamma   90.00
#
_symmetry.space_group_name_H-M   'P 1'
#
loop_
_entity.id
_entity.type
_entity.pdbx_description
1 polymer ?
#
loop_
_entity_poly.entity_id
_entity_poly.type
_entity_poly.pdbx_seq_one_letter_code
_entity_poly.pdbx_strand_id
1 'polypeptide(L)'
;MEGPNRSGNRDIDWSKYGLGNEKAQRARANTSGFVDLSTDGHYAAGGHQALGANELFAEEQGDVPWWKSNFFISQPVLFGTWDGVFTSCLINIFGVIVFLRSGWIVSEAGIINAVLIVLATVATALISVLSAVGICERCRIESGGVYFVLGHVLGSRFGGALGLLYCFGQAVGCALNVLGFGESMAQLVGFGNSTWAVRIIAIGAVILLSCINIAGVKWVIKLQFVLLLILLLAGLDFMVGSFVHTDEDHGVEGWTSNNLQLNLHSSYTEGYGMFAVFGVFFPTITGILAGINMSGDLKAPSTNIPNGTLAAISFATFLYLVFILFLGATCTREVLQQDYMIAAKVSSIGVLFLAGLYVSSMSSCLGAMYGTPRVLQSIALENVIPGIGVLGMGRGPNKVPLYAMAVVAAVTFAFILVGNINTLAPIVTMPYLITYSCIDYSYFALAQTFDIQHQREQRFHRPKVQTTVNVDDDNDLDILFPERTRHRNLRGESNSNSPSTPTTENSETTPIAPRNHIHSKQKNWYSNLCNRWLSLIGVN
;
A
#
# COMPACT_ATOMS: atom_id res chain seq x y z
N MET A 1 -82.34 11.31 -28.00
CA MET A 1 -82.38 10.51 -26.76
C MET A 1 -80.95 10.44 -26.23
N GLU A 2 -80.81 10.59 -24.91
CA GLU A 2 -79.71 10.12 -24.04
C GLU A 2 -78.23 10.48 -24.32
N GLY A 3 -77.62 11.18 -23.35
CA GLY A 3 -76.47 10.65 -22.61
C GLY A 3 -75.04 11.06 -23.01
N PRO A 4 -74.36 11.94 -22.24
CA PRO A 4 -72.93 12.25 -22.42
C PRO A 4 -72.04 11.44 -21.45
N ASN A 5 -70.77 11.17 -21.80
CA ASN A 5 -69.70 11.11 -20.80
C ASN A 5 -68.27 11.26 -21.32
N ARG A 6 -67.39 11.80 -20.47
CA ARG A 6 -65.94 11.95 -20.68
C ARG A 6 -65.17 10.80 -20.05
N SER A 7 -64.09 10.34 -20.68
CA SER A 7 -62.83 10.02 -19.98
C SER A 7 -61.67 9.93 -20.98
N GLY A 8 -60.55 10.55 -20.65
CA GLY A 8 -59.30 10.37 -21.40
C GLY A 8 -58.52 9.22 -20.79
N ASN A 9 -57.97 8.33 -21.62
CA ASN A 9 -56.98 7.35 -21.18
C ASN A 9 -55.59 7.85 -21.59
N ARG A 10 -54.67 7.95 -20.63
CA ARG A 10 -53.25 8.18 -20.92
C ARG A 10 -52.62 6.83 -21.18
N ASP A 11 -51.99 6.64 -22.34
CA ASP A 11 -51.21 5.42 -22.58
C ASP A 11 -50.08 5.33 -21.54
N ILE A 12 -50.06 4.22 -20.81
CA ILE A 12 -49.05 3.93 -19.80
C ILE A 12 -47.86 3.33 -20.52
N ASP A 13 -46.72 4.02 -20.48
CA ASP A 13 -45.48 3.52 -21.06
C ASP A 13 -44.84 2.46 -20.15
N TRP A 14 -45.11 1.20 -20.47
CA TRP A 14 -44.61 0.03 -19.75
C TRP A 14 -43.10 -0.21 -19.94
N SER A 15 -42.44 0.49 -20.88
CA SER A 15 -40.98 0.41 -21.04
C SER A 15 -40.23 0.85 -19.78
N LYS A 16 -40.79 1.82 -19.05
CA LYS A 16 -40.28 2.33 -17.77
C LYS A 16 -40.19 1.28 -16.66
N TYR A 17 -40.94 0.18 -16.77
CA TYR A 17 -40.94 -0.93 -15.82
C TYR A 17 -40.23 -2.19 -16.37
N GLY A 18 -39.53 -2.08 -17.50
CA GLY A 18 -38.75 -3.18 -18.09
C GLY A 18 -39.58 -4.28 -18.75
N LEU A 19 -40.86 -4.05 -19.03
CA LEU A 19 -41.80 -5.03 -19.58
C LEU A 19 -42.23 -4.71 -21.03
N GLY A 20 -41.31 -4.17 -21.82
CA GLY A 20 -41.53 -3.78 -23.21
C GLY A 20 -41.27 -4.89 -24.23
N ASN A 21 -42.36 -5.40 -24.85
CA ASN A 21 -42.43 -6.07 -26.16
C ASN A 21 -41.47 -7.26 -26.44
N GLU A 22 -42.03 -8.49 -26.42
CA GLU A 22 -41.34 -9.80 -26.49
C GLU A 22 -40.45 -10.08 -27.73
N LYS A 23 -40.37 -9.19 -28.72
CA LYS A 23 -39.59 -9.42 -29.95
C LYS A 23 -38.06 -9.32 -29.74
N ALA A 24 -37.59 -8.63 -28.71
CA ALA A 24 -36.15 -8.56 -28.39
C ALA A 24 -35.61 -9.85 -27.73
N GLN A 25 -36.48 -10.66 -27.12
CA GLN A 25 -36.07 -11.78 -26.27
C GLN A 25 -35.67 -13.04 -27.04
N ARG A 26 -36.09 -13.18 -28.32
CA ARG A 26 -35.71 -14.30 -29.19
C ARG A 26 -34.30 -14.22 -29.78
N ALA A 27 -33.64 -13.06 -29.74
CA ALA A 27 -32.25 -12.93 -30.21
C ALA A 27 -31.19 -13.40 -29.18
N ARG A 28 -31.58 -13.56 -27.90
CA ARG A 28 -30.65 -13.90 -26.80
C ARG A 28 -30.56 -15.39 -26.44
N ALA A 29 -31.24 -16.27 -27.18
CA ALA A 29 -31.41 -17.67 -26.79
C ALA A 29 -30.42 -18.67 -27.44
N ASN A 30 -29.54 -18.24 -28.36
CA ASN A 30 -28.84 -19.16 -29.27
C ASN A 30 -27.29 -18.99 -29.33
N THR A 31 -26.66 -18.63 -28.22
CA THR A 31 -25.18 -18.67 -28.07
C THR A 31 -24.76 -19.30 -26.75
N SER A 32 -24.85 -20.62 -26.67
CA SER A 32 -24.24 -21.41 -25.59
C SER A 32 -23.72 -22.76 -26.11
N GLY A 33 -22.42 -22.83 -26.37
CA GLY A 33 -21.64 -24.08 -26.36
C GLY A 33 -21.60 -24.93 -27.64
N PHE A 34 -20.60 -24.69 -28.49
CA PHE A 34 -19.68 -25.71 -29.01
C PHE A 34 -18.47 -24.98 -29.62
N VAL A 35 -17.23 -25.40 -29.31
CA VAL A 35 -16.02 -24.87 -29.97
C VAL A 35 -15.52 -25.93 -30.92
N ASP A 36 -15.80 -25.75 -32.20
CA ASP A 36 -15.18 -26.52 -33.27
C ASP A 36 -13.82 -25.88 -33.62
N LEU A 37 -12.80 -26.71 -33.87
CA LEU A 37 -11.42 -26.27 -33.98
C LEU A 37 -10.79 -26.78 -35.27
N SER A 38 -11.15 -26.16 -36.40
CA SER A 38 -10.51 -26.38 -37.70
C SER A 38 -10.43 -25.08 -38.51
N THR A 39 -9.25 -24.85 -39.12
CA THR A 39 -8.96 -24.01 -40.33
C THR A 39 -9.76 -22.71 -40.51
N ASP A 40 -9.17 -21.51 -40.46
CA ASP A 40 -8.08 -21.08 -41.35
C ASP A 40 -7.29 -19.87 -40.80
N GLY A 41 -6.09 -19.65 -41.36
CA GLY A 41 -5.11 -18.72 -40.79
C GLY A 41 -4.94 -17.37 -41.50
N HIS A 42 -4.85 -16.29 -40.73
CA HIS A 42 -4.14 -15.06 -41.13
C HIS A 42 -3.34 -14.47 -39.97
N TYR A 43 -2.13 -13.99 -40.29
CA TYR A 43 -1.15 -13.49 -39.33
C TYR A 43 -1.51 -12.10 -38.78
N ALA A 44 -1.41 -11.92 -37.47
CA ALA A 44 -1.16 -10.61 -36.86
C ALA A 44 -0.37 -10.78 -35.56
N ALA A 45 0.61 -9.90 -35.31
CA ALA A 45 1.53 -9.99 -34.19
C ALA A 45 1.20 -8.98 -33.08
N GLY A 46 1.39 -9.40 -31.83
CA GLY A 46 1.55 -8.50 -30.67
C GLY A 46 0.28 -8.19 -29.87
N GLY A 47 0.47 -8.04 -28.55
CA GLY A 47 -0.52 -7.45 -27.63
C GLY A 47 -1.19 -8.45 -26.68
N HIS A 48 -0.84 -8.39 -25.40
CA HIS A 48 -1.68 -8.96 -24.34
C HIS A 48 -2.95 -8.12 -24.20
N GLN A 49 -4.09 -8.67 -24.59
CA GLN A 49 -5.39 -8.01 -24.48
C GLN A 49 -6.11 -8.47 -23.21
N ALA A 50 -6.32 -7.56 -22.26
CA ALA A 50 -7.09 -7.83 -21.06
C ALA A 50 -8.59 -7.71 -21.37
N LEU A 51 -9.25 -8.83 -21.63
CA LEU A 51 -10.70 -8.89 -21.83
C LEU A 51 -11.46 -8.81 -20.49
N GLY A 52 -12.62 -8.13 -20.48
CA GLY A 52 -13.67 -8.32 -19.47
C GLY A 52 -14.13 -7.07 -18.72
N ALA A 53 -13.23 -6.18 -18.28
CA ALA A 53 -13.60 -5.06 -17.40
C ALA A 53 -14.02 -3.77 -18.14
N ASN A 54 -13.57 -3.57 -19.39
CA ASN A 54 -13.71 -2.28 -20.08
C ASN A 54 -15.03 -2.10 -20.85
N GLU A 55 -15.72 -3.19 -21.22
CA GLU A 55 -16.93 -3.10 -22.06
C GLU A 55 -18.21 -2.84 -21.23
N LEU A 56 -18.26 -3.32 -19.98
CA LEU A 56 -19.41 -3.12 -19.06
C LEU A 56 -19.71 -1.65 -18.71
N PHE A 57 -18.80 -0.72 -19.05
CA PHE A 57 -18.98 0.73 -18.86
C PHE A 57 -19.06 1.51 -20.18
N ALA A 58 -19.08 0.83 -21.33
CA ALA A 58 -19.10 1.47 -22.64
C ALA A 58 -20.52 1.79 -23.15
N GLU A 59 -21.52 0.95 -22.85
CA GLU A 59 -22.87 1.08 -23.43
C GLU A 59 -23.75 2.19 -22.80
N GLU A 60 -23.39 2.75 -21.63
CA GLU A 60 -24.22 3.74 -20.92
C GLU A 60 -23.81 5.21 -21.17
N GLN A 61 -23.06 5.48 -22.24
CA GLN A 61 -22.42 6.79 -22.51
C GLN A 61 -23.26 7.77 -23.35
N GLY A 62 -24.58 7.60 -23.41
CA GLY A 62 -25.48 8.38 -24.27
C GLY A 62 -25.83 9.80 -23.82
N ASP A 63 -26.06 10.03 -22.52
CA ASP A 63 -26.91 11.17 -22.08
C ASP A 63 -26.45 11.90 -20.79
N VAL A 64 -25.14 11.91 -20.49
CA VAL A 64 -24.59 12.69 -19.36
C VAL A 64 -24.00 14.03 -19.83
N PRO A 65 -24.34 15.17 -19.19
CA PRO A 65 -23.72 16.46 -19.52
C PRO A 65 -22.20 16.43 -19.41
N TRP A 66 -21.50 17.15 -20.30
CA TRP A 66 -20.03 17.15 -20.42
C TRP A 66 -19.27 17.43 -19.11
N TRP A 67 -19.84 18.28 -18.24
CA TRP A 67 -19.28 18.58 -16.93
C TRP A 67 -19.47 17.42 -15.93
N LYS A 68 -20.54 16.63 -16.09
CA LYS A 68 -20.80 15.43 -15.27
C LYS A 68 -19.89 14.27 -15.65
N SER A 69 -19.63 14.05 -16.94
CA SER A 69 -18.69 13.01 -17.39
C SER A 69 -17.26 13.32 -16.93
N ASN A 70 -16.72 14.50 -17.26
CA ASN A 70 -15.33 14.85 -16.92
C ASN A 70 -15.05 14.98 -15.41
N PHE A 71 -16.04 15.37 -14.59
CA PHE A 71 -15.85 15.57 -13.16
C PHE A 71 -16.16 14.31 -12.32
N PHE A 72 -17.04 13.43 -12.78
CA PHE A 72 -17.48 12.24 -12.01
C PHE A 72 -17.14 10.89 -12.64
N ILE A 73 -16.84 10.79 -13.93
CA ILE A 73 -16.60 9.52 -14.65
C ILE A 73 -15.31 9.62 -15.48
N SER A 74 -14.16 9.55 -14.81
CA SER A 74 -12.93 9.09 -15.44
C SER A 74 -12.94 7.57 -15.50
N GLN A 75 -12.41 6.99 -16.59
CA GLN A 75 -11.94 5.60 -16.62
C GLN A 75 -10.97 5.34 -15.45
N PRO A 76 -10.83 4.11 -14.94
CA PRO A 76 -9.79 3.78 -13.99
C PRO A 76 -8.43 3.92 -14.69
N VAL A 77 -7.70 5.00 -14.38
CA VAL A 77 -6.33 5.21 -14.89
C VAL A 77 -5.39 4.41 -13.99
N LEU A 78 -4.93 3.25 -14.47
CA LEU A 78 -4.00 2.43 -13.70
C LEU A 78 -2.63 3.14 -13.59
N PHE A 79 -2.15 3.35 -12.37
CA PHE A 79 -0.95 4.14 -12.11
C PHE A 79 0.36 3.36 -12.29
N GLY A 80 1.41 4.10 -12.66
CA GLY A 80 2.78 3.60 -12.78
C GLY A 80 3.56 3.58 -11.46
N THR A 81 4.83 3.17 -11.55
CA THR A 81 5.79 3.17 -10.43
C THR A 81 5.99 4.57 -9.84
N TRP A 82 6.25 5.55 -10.71
CA TRP A 82 6.54 6.92 -10.31
C TRP A 82 5.27 7.68 -9.92
N ASP A 83 4.29 7.72 -10.82
CA ASP A 83 3.08 8.55 -10.66
C ASP A 83 2.18 8.12 -9.50
N GLY A 84 2.15 6.82 -9.18
CA GLY A 84 1.31 6.25 -8.12
C GLY A 84 2.06 5.90 -6.85
N VAL A 85 3.05 5.00 -6.94
CA VAL A 85 3.70 4.44 -5.73
C VAL A 85 4.69 5.42 -5.11
N PHE A 86 5.64 5.95 -5.89
CA PHE A 86 6.67 6.84 -5.38
C PHE A 86 6.06 8.12 -4.79
N THR A 87 5.18 8.80 -5.53
CA THR A 87 4.49 10.01 -5.06
C THR A 87 3.69 9.78 -3.76
N SER A 88 2.98 8.65 -3.66
CA SER A 88 2.14 8.33 -2.51
C SER A 88 2.94 7.92 -1.28
N CYS A 89 3.96 7.08 -1.44
CA CYS A 89 4.88 6.76 -0.35
C CYS A 89 5.60 8.03 0.13
N LEU A 90 6.14 8.85 -0.78
CA LEU A 90 6.94 10.02 -0.42
C LEU A 90 6.12 11.07 0.35
N ILE A 91 4.91 11.40 -0.09
CA ILE A 91 4.04 12.35 0.63
C ILE A 91 3.69 11.86 2.03
N ASN A 92 3.32 10.58 2.19
CA ASN A 92 2.94 10.06 3.50
C ASN A 92 4.16 9.82 4.42
N ILE A 93 5.37 9.76 3.86
CA ILE A 93 6.63 9.73 4.62
C ILE A 93 7.00 11.15 5.08
N PHE A 94 6.77 12.19 4.27
CA PHE A 94 6.93 13.58 4.70
C PHE A 94 5.78 14.05 5.60
N GLY A 95 5.82 13.61 6.85
CA GLY A 95 4.95 14.09 7.93
C GLY A 95 5.43 15.40 8.57
N VAL A 96 4.57 15.98 9.42
CA VAL A 96 4.85 17.27 10.08
C VAL A 96 6.07 17.25 11.01
N ILE A 97 6.46 16.07 11.52
CA ILE A 97 7.66 15.87 12.36
C ILE A 97 8.94 16.33 11.64
N VAL A 98 9.05 16.08 10.33
CA VAL A 98 10.24 16.45 9.54
C VAL A 98 10.43 17.97 9.54
N PHE A 99 9.33 18.72 9.49
CA PHE A 99 9.33 20.18 9.47
C PHE A 99 9.46 20.81 10.86
N LEU A 100 8.74 20.30 11.87
CA LEU A 100 8.62 20.94 13.20
C LEU A 100 9.44 20.31 14.33
N ARG A 101 10.04 19.14 14.11
CA ARG A 101 10.73 18.39 15.18
C ARG A 101 12.12 17.88 14.79
N SER A 102 12.55 18.05 13.54
CA SER A 102 13.94 17.78 13.11
C SER A 102 14.97 18.53 13.95
N GLY A 103 14.76 19.85 14.17
CA GLY A 103 15.63 20.66 15.04
C GLY A 103 15.67 20.17 16.49
N TRP A 104 14.51 19.89 17.08
CA TRP A 104 14.42 19.35 18.45
C TRP A 104 15.12 17.99 18.60
N ILE A 105 14.97 17.09 17.62
CA ILE A 105 15.66 15.80 17.58
C ILE A 105 17.18 15.99 17.55
N VAL A 106 17.68 16.91 16.71
CA VAL A 106 19.11 17.26 16.64
C VAL A 106 19.61 17.76 17.99
N SER A 107 18.84 18.61 18.68
CA SER A 107 19.28 19.18 19.94
C SER A 107 19.32 18.18 21.10
N GLU A 108 18.32 17.32 21.24
CA GLU A 108 18.29 16.31 22.31
C GLU A 108 19.32 15.20 22.07
N ALA A 109 19.27 14.57 20.89
CA ALA A 109 20.10 13.42 20.57
C ALA A 109 21.54 13.80 20.18
N GLY A 110 21.78 15.03 19.70
CA GLY A 110 23.00 15.39 18.99
C GLY A 110 23.06 14.75 17.60
N ILE A 111 23.87 15.32 16.71
CA ILE A 111 23.91 14.93 15.29
C ILE A 111 24.22 13.43 15.11
N ILE A 112 25.17 12.88 15.86
CA ILE A 112 25.58 11.47 15.71
C ILE A 112 24.43 10.51 16.05
N ASN A 113 23.76 10.71 17.20
CA ASN A 113 22.67 9.82 17.59
C ASN A 113 21.39 10.10 16.78
N ALA A 114 21.16 11.33 16.32
CA ALA A 114 20.06 11.65 15.42
C ALA A 114 20.21 10.89 14.09
N VAL A 115 21.40 10.88 13.48
CA VAL A 115 21.69 10.06 12.28
C VAL A 115 21.49 8.56 12.57
N LEU A 116 21.95 8.07 13.72
CA LEU A 116 21.75 6.66 14.11
C LEU A 116 20.27 6.32 14.28
N ILE A 117 19.47 7.21 14.88
CA ILE A 117 18.00 7.08 15.00
C ILE A 117 17.37 7.00 13.61
N VAL A 118 17.73 7.89 12.68
CA VAL A 118 17.21 7.83 11.29
C VAL A 118 17.55 6.50 10.63
N LEU A 119 18.80 6.05 10.71
CA LEU A 119 19.23 4.79 10.11
C LEU A 119 18.50 3.58 10.72
N ALA A 120 18.25 3.57 12.04
CA ALA A 120 17.47 2.52 12.70
C ALA A 120 15.98 2.52 12.28
N THR A 121 15.36 3.71 12.23
CA THR A 121 13.97 3.87 11.75
C THR A 121 13.82 3.48 10.28
N VAL A 122 14.79 3.81 9.43
CA VAL A 122 14.80 3.42 8.01
C VAL A 122 15.07 1.92 7.85
N ALA A 123 15.98 1.33 8.64
CA ALA A 123 16.27 -0.10 8.60
C ALA A 123 15.04 -0.95 8.98
N THR A 124 14.37 -0.63 10.08
CA THR A 124 13.13 -1.32 10.49
C THR A 124 12.06 -1.25 9.41
N ALA A 125 11.78 -0.06 8.87
CA ALA A 125 10.78 0.11 7.82
C ALA A 125 11.16 -0.57 6.49
N LEU A 126 12.45 -0.58 6.13
CA LEU A 126 12.96 -1.28 4.93
C LEU A 126 12.74 -2.79 5.02
N ILE A 127 13.00 -3.39 6.19
CA ILE A 127 12.76 -4.82 6.43
C ILE A 127 11.27 -5.15 6.24
N SER A 128 10.37 -4.40 6.89
CA SER A 128 8.93 -4.62 6.80
C SER A 128 8.35 -4.40 5.38
N VAL A 129 8.91 -3.46 4.59
CA VAL A 129 8.55 -3.31 3.17
C VAL A 129 9.00 -4.52 2.34
N LEU A 130 10.24 -4.97 2.51
CA LEU A 130 10.76 -6.13 1.77
C LEU A 130 9.95 -7.40 2.09
N SER A 131 9.53 -7.56 3.34
CA SER A 131 8.60 -8.61 3.77
C SER A 131 7.23 -8.46 3.11
N ALA A 132 6.63 -7.27 3.14
CA ALA A 132 5.32 -7.02 2.54
C ALA A 132 5.31 -7.25 1.02
N VAL A 133 6.33 -6.76 0.30
CA VAL A 133 6.55 -7.04 -1.13
C VAL A 133 6.67 -8.54 -1.38
N GLY A 134 7.45 -9.24 -0.55
CA GLY A 134 7.64 -10.69 -0.65
C GLY A 134 6.35 -11.50 -0.44
N ILE A 135 5.41 -11.00 0.38
CA ILE A 135 4.06 -11.57 0.49
C ILE A 135 3.27 -11.27 -0.79
N CYS A 136 3.22 -10.02 -1.24
CA CYS A 136 2.46 -9.61 -2.43
C CYS A 136 2.87 -10.37 -3.71
N GLU A 137 4.18 -10.59 -3.92
CA GLU A 137 4.71 -11.32 -5.08
C GLU A 137 4.32 -12.82 -5.06
N ARG A 138 4.29 -13.44 -3.88
CA ARG A 138 3.97 -14.87 -3.73
C ARG A 138 2.46 -15.15 -3.71
N CYS A 139 1.68 -14.30 -3.04
CA CYS A 139 0.25 -14.50 -2.85
C CYS A 139 -0.63 -13.98 -4.00
N ARG A 140 -0.07 -13.29 -5.01
CA ARG A 140 -0.82 -12.71 -6.15
C ARG A 140 -2.06 -11.93 -5.70
N ILE A 141 -1.85 -11.00 -4.78
CA ILE A 141 -2.93 -10.26 -4.14
C ILE A 141 -3.58 -9.30 -5.15
N GLU A 142 -4.85 -9.56 -5.49
CA GLU A 142 -5.64 -8.79 -6.47
C GLU A 142 -6.27 -7.51 -5.90
N SER A 143 -6.39 -7.39 -4.57
CA SER A 143 -7.00 -6.23 -3.88
C SER A 143 -6.06 -5.65 -2.83
N GLY A 144 -5.84 -4.33 -2.88
CA GLY A 144 -4.81 -3.65 -2.08
C GLY A 144 -5.18 -3.32 -0.64
N GLY A 145 -4.15 -3.17 0.21
CA GLY A 145 -4.28 -2.86 1.62
C GLY A 145 -3.47 -3.78 2.54
N VAL A 146 -2.80 -3.20 3.55
CA VAL A 146 -2.07 -3.94 4.59
C VAL A 146 -2.95 -5.00 5.28
N TYR A 147 -4.23 -4.70 5.46
CA TYR A 147 -5.22 -5.63 5.98
C TYR A 147 -5.32 -6.93 5.16
N PHE A 148 -5.46 -6.83 3.83
CA PHE A 148 -5.59 -7.99 2.96
C PHE A 148 -4.31 -8.83 2.93
N VAL A 149 -3.14 -8.17 2.95
CA VAL A 149 -1.83 -8.85 3.05
C VAL A 149 -1.75 -9.71 4.32
N LEU A 150 -2.11 -9.15 5.48
CA LEU A 150 -2.07 -9.86 6.76
C LEU A 150 -3.17 -10.93 6.86
N GLY A 151 -4.41 -10.62 6.44
CA GLY A 151 -5.54 -11.52 6.48
C GLY A 151 -5.38 -12.76 5.59
N HIS A 152 -4.66 -12.64 4.47
CA HIS A 152 -4.40 -13.76 3.57
C HIS A 152 -3.34 -14.74 4.12
N VAL A 153 -2.41 -14.28 4.97
CA VAL A 153 -1.32 -15.11 5.53
C VAL A 153 -1.64 -15.62 6.93
N LEU A 154 -2.13 -14.77 7.83
CA LEU A 154 -2.44 -15.12 9.23
C LEU A 154 -3.91 -15.54 9.45
N GLY A 155 -4.74 -15.44 8.40
CA GLY A 155 -6.18 -15.66 8.47
C GLY A 155 -6.96 -14.44 8.97
N SER A 156 -8.24 -14.39 8.63
CA SER A 156 -9.11 -13.22 8.85
C SER A 156 -9.19 -12.74 10.30
N ARG A 157 -9.12 -13.64 11.30
CA ARG A 157 -9.16 -13.27 12.73
C ARG A 157 -7.96 -12.42 13.16
N PHE A 158 -6.74 -12.86 12.83
CA PHE A 158 -5.53 -12.09 13.11
C PHE A 158 -5.44 -10.85 12.22
N GLY A 159 -5.79 -10.98 10.93
CA GLY A 159 -5.89 -9.86 10.00
C GLY A 159 -6.81 -8.76 10.51
N GLY A 160 -7.98 -9.09 11.06
CA GLY A 160 -8.96 -8.13 11.61
C GLY A 160 -8.45 -7.39 12.84
N ALA A 161 -7.83 -8.09 13.78
CA ALA A 161 -7.24 -7.48 14.97
C ALA A 161 -6.11 -6.51 14.61
N LEU A 162 -5.18 -6.93 13.74
CA LEU A 162 -4.07 -6.10 13.27
C LEU A 162 -4.55 -4.96 12.36
N GLY A 163 -5.58 -5.21 11.54
CA GLY A 163 -6.22 -4.20 10.71
C GLY A 163 -6.88 -3.08 11.54
N LEU A 164 -7.53 -3.42 12.66
CA LEU A 164 -8.02 -2.42 13.61
C LEU A 164 -6.89 -1.65 14.29
N LEU A 165 -5.81 -2.32 14.69
CA LEU A 165 -4.65 -1.68 15.30
C LEU A 165 -3.97 -0.69 14.34
N TYR A 166 -3.80 -1.10 13.08
CA TYR A 166 -3.33 -0.23 11.99
C TYR A 166 -4.28 0.95 11.75
N CYS A 167 -5.61 0.72 11.77
CA CYS A 167 -6.58 1.80 11.63
C CYS A 167 -6.52 2.81 12.78
N PHE A 168 -6.31 2.34 14.01
CA PHE A 168 -6.07 3.18 15.17
C PHE A 168 -4.78 3.99 15.01
N GLY A 169 -3.67 3.36 14.63
CA GLY A 169 -2.40 4.05 14.35
C GLY A 169 -2.53 5.16 13.28
N GLN A 170 -3.27 4.90 12.20
CA GLN A 170 -3.60 5.90 11.19
C GLN A 170 -4.45 7.07 11.75
N ALA A 171 -5.44 6.80 12.60
CA ALA A 171 -6.28 7.84 13.21
C ALA A 171 -5.49 8.76 14.17
N VAL A 172 -4.57 8.20 14.96
CA VAL A 172 -3.67 8.99 15.82
C VAL A 172 -2.61 9.72 14.98
N GLY A 173 -2.08 9.10 13.92
CA GLY A 173 -1.17 9.73 12.96
C GLY A 173 -1.80 10.91 12.23
N CYS A 174 -3.10 10.85 11.94
CA CYS A 174 -3.87 12.00 11.46
C CYS A 174 -3.96 13.10 12.53
N ALA A 175 -4.24 12.77 13.79
CA ALA A 175 -4.31 13.75 14.88
C ALA A 175 -2.96 14.48 15.08
N LEU A 176 -1.85 13.74 15.01
CA LEU A 176 -0.49 14.26 15.07
C LEU A 176 -0.20 15.29 13.96
N ASN A 177 -0.46 14.93 12.70
CA ASN A 177 -0.20 15.80 11.56
C ASN A 177 -1.09 17.06 11.59
N VAL A 178 -2.37 16.96 11.95
CA VAL A 178 -3.23 18.14 12.09
C VAL A 178 -2.86 19.01 13.31
N LEU A 179 -2.35 18.43 14.40
CA LEU A 179 -1.83 19.22 15.53
C LEU A 179 -0.57 20.01 15.15
N GLY A 180 0.35 19.44 14.38
CA GLY A 180 1.51 20.19 13.88
C GLY A 180 1.12 21.32 12.91
N PHE A 181 0.14 21.08 12.04
CA PHE A 181 -0.50 22.16 11.27
C PHE A 181 -1.08 23.25 12.19
N GLY A 182 -1.79 22.86 13.25
CA GLY A 182 -2.36 23.80 14.24
C GLY A 182 -1.32 24.58 15.04
N GLU A 183 -0.20 23.96 15.42
CA GLU A 183 0.93 24.58 16.13
C GLU A 183 1.56 25.66 15.25
N SER A 184 1.89 25.32 14.01
CA SER A 184 2.45 26.24 13.01
C SER A 184 1.50 27.39 12.67
N MET A 185 0.22 27.10 12.48
CA MET A 185 -0.79 28.11 12.15
C MET A 185 -1.09 29.04 13.34
N ALA A 186 -1.11 28.53 14.58
CA ALA A 186 -1.31 29.36 15.76
C ALA A 186 -0.15 30.36 15.97
N GLN A 187 1.09 29.93 15.70
CA GLN A 187 2.26 30.81 15.69
C GLN A 187 2.14 31.90 14.61
N LEU A 188 1.76 31.54 13.39
CA LEU A 188 1.57 32.50 12.28
C LEU A 188 0.50 33.57 12.56
N VAL A 189 -0.58 33.21 13.28
CA VAL A 189 -1.66 34.14 13.66
C VAL A 189 -1.33 34.94 14.94
N GLY A 190 -0.21 34.65 15.62
CA GLY A 190 0.21 35.33 16.85
C GLY A 190 -0.43 34.81 18.14
N PHE A 191 -1.16 33.70 18.08
CA PHE A 191 -1.77 33.03 19.26
C PHE A 191 -1.01 31.76 19.70
N GLY A 192 0.26 31.60 19.29
CA GLY A 192 1.06 30.39 19.52
C GLY A 192 1.16 29.95 20.99
N ASN A 193 1.09 30.87 21.95
CA ASN A 193 1.13 30.58 23.39
C ASN A 193 -0.16 29.94 23.92
N SER A 194 -1.26 29.91 23.16
CA SER A 194 -2.54 29.35 23.60
C SER A 194 -2.73 27.91 23.09
N THR A 195 -2.59 26.94 24.00
CA THR A 195 -2.87 25.51 23.71
C THR A 195 -4.28 25.29 23.15
N TRP A 196 -5.25 26.12 23.56
CA TRP A 196 -6.62 26.06 23.04
C TRP A 196 -6.74 26.57 21.61
N ALA A 197 -5.96 27.59 21.20
CA ALA A 197 -5.94 28.07 19.82
C ALA A 197 -5.44 26.97 18.86
N VAL A 198 -4.32 26.32 19.20
CA VAL A 198 -3.76 25.17 18.46
C VAL A 198 -4.82 24.07 18.27
N ARG A 199 -5.50 23.68 19.36
CA ARG A 199 -6.56 22.65 19.33
C ARG A 199 -7.77 23.05 18.49
N ILE A 200 -8.23 24.30 18.56
CA ILE A 200 -9.39 24.78 17.79
C ILE A 200 -9.07 24.81 16.29
N ILE A 201 -7.88 25.29 15.91
CA ILE A 201 -7.42 25.27 14.51
C ILE A 201 -7.33 23.83 14.00
N ALA A 202 -6.76 22.91 14.81
CA ALA A 202 -6.66 21.50 14.46
C ALA A 202 -8.02 20.82 14.31
N ILE A 203 -8.99 21.07 15.21
CA ILE A 203 -10.37 20.58 15.08
C ILE A 203 -11.02 21.11 13.79
N GLY A 204 -10.86 22.40 13.50
CA GLY A 204 -11.37 23.02 12.26
C GLY A 204 -10.83 22.35 10.99
N ALA A 205 -9.52 22.03 10.96
CA ALA A 205 -8.89 21.32 9.85
C ALA A 205 -9.41 19.87 9.70
N VAL A 206 -9.61 19.11 10.79
CA VAL A 206 -10.22 17.76 10.71
C VAL A 206 -11.67 17.82 10.22
N ILE A 207 -12.46 18.82 10.64
CA ILE A 207 -13.84 19.01 10.14
C ILE A 207 -13.80 19.30 8.64
N LEU A 208 -12.93 20.22 8.20
CA LEU A 208 -12.75 20.57 6.79
C LEU A 208 -12.37 19.34 5.94
N LEU A 209 -11.37 18.56 6.38
CA LEU A 209 -10.94 17.33 5.71
C LEU A 209 -12.04 16.26 5.69
N SER A 210 -12.82 16.12 6.76
CA SER A 210 -13.99 15.23 6.80
C SER A 210 -15.02 15.61 5.73
N CYS A 211 -15.35 16.90 5.63
CA CYS A 211 -16.30 17.41 4.63
C CYS A 211 -15.79 17.19 3.18
N ILE A 212 -14.51 17.44 2.93
CA ILE A 212 -13.86 17.19 1.63
C ILE A 212 -13.95 15.69 1.25
N ASN A 213 -13.66 14.79 2.19
CA ASN A 213 -13.73 13.35 1.93
C ASN A 213 -15.15 12.83 1.68
N ILE A 214 -16.18 13.44 2.28
CA ILE A 214 -17.59 13.14 2.00
C ILE A 214 -18.00 13.64 0.60
N ALA A 215 -17.48 14.78 0.15
CA ALA A 215 -17.84 15.40 -1.13
C ALA A 215 -17.37 14.60 -2.37
N GLY A 216 -16.28 13.83 -2.26
CA GLY A 216 -15.84 12.89 -3.28
C GLY A 216 -14.40 13.10 -3.76
N VAL A 217 -13.57 12.06 -3.56
CA VAL A 217 -12.10 12.14 -3.55
C VAL A 217 -11.44 12.06 -4.95
N LYS A 218 -12.19 12.11 -6.06
CA LYS A 218 -11.61 11.95 -7.42
C LYS A 218 -10.59 13.03 -7.80
N TRP A 219 -10.67 14.23 -7.23
CA TRP A 219 -9.70 15.31 -7.46
C TRP A 219 -8.41 15.19 -6.63
N VAL A 220 -8.45 14.46 -5.52
CA VAL A 220 -7.36 14.38 -4.53
C VAL A 220 -6.12 13.73 -5.13
N ILE A 221 -6.27 12.69 -5.94
CA ILE A 221 -5.14 11.98 -6.56
C ILE A 221 -4.41 12.87 -7.58
N LYS A 222 -5.14 13.73 -8.31
CA LYS A 222 -4.51 14.72 -9.21
C LYS A 222 -3.83 15.84 -8.43
N LEU A 223 -4.46 16.29 -7.34
CA LEU A 223 -3.94 17.31 -6.44
C LEU A 223 -2.65 16.84 -5.75
N GLN A 224 -2.53 15.54 -5.46
CA GLN A 224 -1.35 14.90 -4.85
C GLN A 224 -0.04 15.20 -5.58
N PHE A 225 -0.01 15.25 -6.91
CA PHE A 225 1.20 15.60 -7.67
C PHE A 225 1.62 17.07 -7.46
N VAL A 226 0.64 17.99 -7.38
CA VAL A 226 0.89 19.41 -7.07
C VAL A 226 1.40 19.56 -5.64
N LEU A 227 0.84 18.79 -4.69
CA LEU A 227 1.30 18.78 -3.30
C LEU A 227 2.75 18.26 -3.19
N LEU A 228 3.12 17.22 -3.95
CA LEU A 228 4.50 16.75 -4.02
C LEU A 228 5.45 17.84 -4.53
N LEU A 229 5.06 18.56 -5.58
CA LEU A 229 5.91 19.62 -6.14
C LEU A 229 6.18 20.73 -5.11
N ILE A 230 5.15 21.17 -4.38
CA ILE A 230 5.29 22.18 -3.32
C ILE A 230 6.19 21.66 -2.19
N LEU A 231 6.02 20.40 -1.80
CA LEU A 231 6.86 19.73 -0.79
C LEU A 231 8.34 19.70 -1.19
N LEU A 232 8.65 19.32 -2.44
CA LEU A 232 10.02 19.28 -2.96
C LEU A 232 10.63 20.69 -3.05
N LEU A 233 9.85 21.68 -3.47
CA LEU A 233 10.28 23.08 -3.50
C LEU A 233 10.55 23.64 -2.09
N ALA A 234 9.75 23.27 -1.09
CA ALA A 234 10.00 23.63 0.31
C ALA A 234 11.29 22.99 0.87
N GLY A 235 11.58 21.73 0.52
CA GLY A 235 12.85 21.08 0.86
C GLY A 235 14.05 21.77 0.21
N LEU A 236 13.93 22.19 -1.06
CA LEU A 236 14.96 22.94 -1.76
C LEU A 236 15.15 24.36 -1.21
N ASP A 237 14.06 25.06 -0.83
CA ASP A 237 14.09 26.39 -0.20
C ASP A 237 14.87 26.36 1.14
N PHE A 238 14.68 25.30 1.92
CA PHE A 238 15.44 25.05 3.14
C PHE A 238 16.92 24.79 2.85
N MET A 239 17.23 23.93 1.87
CA MET A 239 18.61 23.62 1.48
C MET A 239 19.37 24.85 0.98
N VAL A 240 18.72 25.71 0.18
CA VAL A 240 19.32 26.94 -0.34
C VAL A 240 19.41 28.00 0.76
N GLY A 241 18.36 28.15 1.58
CA GLY A 241 18.31 29.09 2.70
C GLY A 241 19.47 28.90 3.67
N SER A 242 19.80 27.64 4.01
CA SER A 242 20.93 27.29 4.86
C SER A 242 22.28 27.87 4.42
N PHE A 243 22.48 28.18 3.13
CA PHE A 243 23.71 28.82 2.61
C PHE A 243 23.58 30.33 2.35
N VAL A 244 22.36 30.86 2.31
CA VAL A 244 22.07 32.24 1.86
C VAL A 244 21.62 33.15 3.01
N HIS A 245 20.97 32.58 4.03
CA HIS A 245 20.37 33.31 5.14
C HIS A 245 21.10 33.03 6.45
N THR A 246 21.56 34.08 7.10
CA THR A 246 22.15 34.07 8.45
C THR A 246 21.44 35.12 9.28
N ASP A 247 20.91 34.73 10.42
CA ASP A 247 20.13 35.56 11.33
C ASP A 247 20.63 35.29 12.76
N GLU A 248 21.62 36.08 13.17
CA GLU A 248 22.28 35.96 14.47
C GLU A 248 21.30 36.23 15.64
N ASP A 249 20.34 37.14 15.46
CA ASP A 249 19.33 37.49 16.47
C ASP A 249 18.40 36.31 16.81
N HIS A 250 18.21 35.39 15.86
CA HIS A 250 17.47 34.14 16.05
C HIS A 250 18.35 32.88 16.14
N GLY A 251 19.67 33.03 16.35
CA GLY A 251 20.60 31.91 16.56
C GLY A 251 20.89 31.07 15.31
N VAL A 252 20.74 31.63 14.12
CA VAL A 252 21.13 31.06 12.82
C VAL A 252 22.46 31.67 12.39
N GLU A 253 23.55 31.19 13.00
CA GLU A 253 24.93 31.69 12.79
C GLU A 253 25.56 31.21 11.46
N GLY A 254 24.93 30.24 10.78
CA GLY A 254 25.39 29.71 9.50
C GLY A 254 26.56 28.73 9.60
N TRP A 255 27.12 28.34 8.44
CA TRP A 255 28.09 27.25 8.32
C TRP A 255 29.50 27.54 8.87
N THR A 256 29.82 28.80 9.14
CA THR A 256 31.16 29.23 9.58
C THR A 256 31.34 29.20 11.09
N SER A 257 30.28 28.93 11.88
CA SER A 257 30.38 28.84 13.34
C SER A 257 30.80 27.44 13.81
N ASN A 258 31.13 27.31 15.10
CA ASN A 258 31.54 26.02 15.66
C ASN A 258 30.35 25.12 16.07
N ASN A 259 29.12 25.47 15.66
CA ASN A 259 27.89 24.77 16.06
C ASN A 259 27.89 23.28 15.71
N LEU A 260 28.50 22.89 14.58
CA LEU A 260 28.67 21.49 14.20
C LEU A 260 29.39 20.65 15.28
N GLN A 261 30.37 21.23 15.99
CA GLN A 261 31.07 20.54 17.09
C GLN A 261 30.24 20.55 18.39
N LEU A 262 29.57 21.67 18.69
CA LEU A 262 28.75 21.85 19.89
C LEU A 262 27.48 20.96 19.88
N ASN A 263 26.90 20.74 18.70
CA ASN A 263 25.72 19.90 18.49
C ASN A 263 26.06 18.43 18.20
N LEU A 264 27.35 18.05 18.17
CA LEU A 264 27.78 16.70 17.77
C LEU A 264 27.31 15.60 18.74
N HIS A 265 27.39 15.89 20.04
CA HIS A 265 27.08 14.96 21.13
C HIS A 265 25.67 15.17 21.71
N SER A 266 25.07 14.10 22.25
CA SER A 266 23.78 14.14 22.96
C SER A 266 23.83 14.96 24.24
N SER A 267 22.72 15.63 24.53
CA SER A 267 22.44 16.30 25.80
C SER A 267 20.93 16.20 26.00
N TYR A 268 20.49 15.05 26.50
CA TYR A 268 19.07 14.80 26.74
C TYR A 268 18.58 15.60 27.94
N THR A 269 17.49 16.33 27.77
CA THR A 269 16.75 17.01 28.84
C THR A 269 16.10 15.97 29.76
N GLU A 270 15.98 16.27 31.06
CA GLU A 270 15.41 15.33 32.05
C GLU A 270 14.04 14.77 31.60
N GLY A 271 13.92 13.45 31.60
CA GLY A 271 12.73 12.72 31.12
C GLY A 271 12.79 12.27 29.65
N TYR A 272 13.73 12.79 28.85
CA TYR A 272 14.02 12.28 27.51
C TYR A 272 15.24 11.35 27.50
N GLY A 273 15.28 10.48 26.50
CA GLY A 273 16.39 9.59 26.21
C GLY A 273 16.27 9.08 24.78
N MET A 274 17.29 8.35 24.31
CA MET A 274 17.38 7.89 22.91
C MET A 274 16.09 7.24 22.38
N PHE A 275 15.46 6.35 23.17
CA PHE A 275 14.20 5.69 22.78
C PHE A 275 12.99 6.62 22.77
N ALA A 276 12.96 7.67 23.58
CA ALA A 276 11.90 8.67 23.55
C ALA A 276 12.00 9.52 22.27
N VAL A 277 13.22 9.94 21.90
CA VAL A 277 13.48 10.68 20.65
C VAL A 277 13.19 9.80 19.43
N PHE A 278 13.59 8.53 19.45
CA PHE A 278 13.18 7.54 18.43
C PHE A 278 11.66 7.43 18.34
N GLY A 279 10.95 7.33 19.46
CA GLY A 279 9.49 7.26 19.50
C GLY A 279 8.79 8.51 18.94
N VAL A 280 9.43 9.68 19.01
CA VAL A 280 8.98 10.93 18.38
C VAL A 280 9.31 10.99 16.89
N PHE A 281 10.45 10.44 16.46
CA PHE A 281 10.85 10.44 15.04
C PHE A 281 10.13 9.36 14.21
N PHE A 282 9.91 8.17 14.78
CA PHE A 282 9.40 7.00 14.04
C PHE A 282 8.11 7.24 13.22
N PRO A 283 7.13 8.07 13.64
CA PRO A 283 5.93 8.29 12.82
C PRO A 283 6.22 8.88 11.42
N THR A 284 7.39 9.48 11.20
CA THR A 284 7.84 9.92 9.87
C THR A 284 7.89 8.80 8.84
N ILE A 285 8.29 7.59 9.21
CA ILE A 285 8.42 6.49 8.23
C ILE A 285 7.11 5.72 8.02
N THR A 286 6.06 6.04 8.78
CA THR A 286 4.84 5.21 8.82
C THR A 286 4.07 5.14 7.50
N GLY A 287 4.17 6.18 6.67
CA GLY A 287 3.55 6.29 5.35
C GLY A 287 4.10 5.35 4.27
N ILE A 288 5.17 4.61 4.56
CA ILE A 288 5.86 3.70 3.63
C ILE A 288 4.95 2.59 3.02
N LEU A 289 3.87 2.22 3.72
CA LEU A 289 2.89 1.23 3.25
C LEU A 289 1.79 1.83 2.36
N ALA A 290 1.80 3.14 2.09
CA ALA A 290 0.81 3.81 1.22
C ALA A 290 0.77 3.19 -0.18
N GLY A 291 1.93 2.83 -0.76
CA GLY A 291 2.03 2.15 -2.05
C GLY A 291 1.36 0.78 -2.09
N ILE A 292 1.29 0.07 -0.96
CA ILE A 292 0.59 -1.23 -0.84
C ILE A 292 -0.92 -1.02 -0.67
N ASN A 293 -1.33 0.06 0.01
CA ASN A 293 -2.74 0.43 0.12
C ASN A 293 -3.37 0.82 -1.22
N MET A 294 -2.57 1.30 -2.18
CA MET A 294 -3.00 1.64 -3.54
C MET A 294 -2.78 0.51 -4.56
N SER A 295 -2.40 -0.71 -4.14
CA SER A 295 -1.96 -1.74 -5.11
C SER A 295 -3.03 -2.20 -6.11
N GLY A 296 -4.32 -2.08 -5.77
CA GLY A 296 -5.43 -2.35 -6.69
C GLY A 296 -5.57 -1.33 -7.83
N ASP A 297 -4.98 -0.14 -7.69
CA ASP A 297 -5.03 0.94 -8.68
C ASP A 297 -3.76 0.99 -9.57
N LEU A 298 -2.84 0.01 -9.45
CA LEU A 298 -1.55 -0.01 -10.16
C LEU A 298 -1.60 -0.88 -11.41
N LYS A 299 -0.91 -0.44 -12.49
CA LYS A 299 -0.79 -1.20 -13.74
C LYS A 299 -0.08 -2.55 -13.59
N ALA A 300 0.89 -2.62 -12.67
CA ALA A 300 1.69 -3.81 -12.40
C ALA A 300 2.16 -3.80 -10.93
N PRO A 301 1.30 -4.19 -9.96
CA PRO A 301 1.60 -4.02 -8.54
C PRO A 301 2.88 -4.74 -8.09
N SER A 302 3.13 -5.96 -8.59
CA SER A 302 4.31 -6.75 -8.21
C SER A 302 5.65 -6.06 -8.54
N THR A 303 5.72 -5.22 -9.57
CA THR A 303 6.93 -4.49 -9.95
C THR A 303 6.90 -3.01 -9.52
N ASN A 304 5.72 -2.40 -9.48
CA ASN A 304 5.56 -0.98 -9.17
C ASN A 304 5.76 -0.69 -7.68
N ILE A 305 5.25 -1.56 -6.80
CA ILE A 305 5.37 -1.38 -5.35
C ILE A 305 6.84 -1.38 -4.91
N PRO A 306 7.66 -2.42 -5.15
CA PRO A 306 9.04 -2.44 -4.68
C PRO A 306 9.88 -1.28 -5.24
N ASN A 307 9.84 -1.05 -6.55
CA ASN A 307 10.66 -0.02 -7.16
C ASN A 307 10.26 1.39 -6.70
N GLY A 308 8.96 1.68 -6.58
CA GLY A 308 8.47 2.99 -6.14
C GLY A 308 8.72 3.24 -4.65
N THR A 309 8.46 2.26 -3.79
CA THR A 309 8.67 2.40 -2.34
C THR A 309 10.16 2.47 -2.00
N LEU A 310 11.03 1.64 -2.61
CA LEU A 310 12.48 1.72 -2.38
C LEU A 310 13.08 3.07 -2.82
N ALA A 311 12.63 3.61 -3.95
CA ALA A 311 13.03 4.95 -4.39
C ALA A 311 12.55 6.05 -3.41
N ALA A 312 11.31 5.95 -2.91
CA ALA A 312 10.76 6.90 -1.95
C ALA A 312 11.50 6.87 -0.61
N ILE A 313 11.82 5.69 -0.06
CA ILE A 313 12.63 5.54 1.16
C ILE A 313 14.00 6.17 0.98
N SER A 314 14.69 5.84 -0.13
CA SER A 314 16.06 6.33 -0.38
C SER A 314 16.09 7.86 -0.47
N PHE A 315 15.15 8.45 -1.20
CA PHE A 315 15.04 9.90 -1.36
C PHE A 315 14.64 10.60 -0.05
N ALA A 316 13.69 10.05 0.71
CA ALA A 316 13.31 10.59 2.01
C ALA A 316 14.47 10.50 3.03
N THR A 317 15.20 9.39 3.06
CA THR A 317 16.36 9.20 3.93
C THR A 317 17.46 10.22 3.64
N PHE A 318 17.76 10.46 2.36
CA PHE A 318 18.70 11.50 1.94
C PHE A 318 18.28 12.88 2.50
N LEU A 319 17.02 13.27 2.30
CA LEU A 319 16.51 14.54 2.82
C LEU A 319 16.51 14.60 4.36
N TYR A 320 16.19 13.52 5.08
CA TYR A 320 16.25 13.49 6.55
C TYR A 320 17.67 13.75 7.08
N LEU A 321 18.68 13.14 6.45
CA LEU A 321 20.08 13.39 6.77
C LEU A 321 20.47 14.84 6.47
N VAL A 322 19.99 15.43 5.36
CA VAL A 322 20.19 16.85 5.05
C VAL A 322 19.57 17.75 6.11
N PHE A 323 18.31 17.55 6.50
CA PHE A 323 17.65 18.34 7.55
C PHE A 323 18.41 18.28 8.89
N ILE A 324 18.84 17.09 9.32
CA ILE A 324 19.58 16.88 10.57
C ILE A 324 20.97 17.55 10.54
N LEU A 325 21.73 17.34 9.45
CA LEU A 325 23.07 17.89 9.32
C LEU A 325 23.05 19.41 9.17
N PHE A 326 22.10 19.96 8.40
CA PHE A 326 22.04 21.40 8.13
C PHE A 326 21.62 22.15 9.39
N LEU A 327 20.52 21.75 10.06
CA LEU A 327 20.10 22.37 11.33
C LEU A 327 21.18 22.25 12.43
N GLY A 328 21.84 21.09 12.52
CA GLY A 328 22.93 20.89 13.48
C GLY A 328 24.20 21.68 13.18
N ALA A 329 24.45 22.03 11.91
CA ALA A 329 25.59 22.84 11.51
C ALA A 329 25.34 24.35 11.64
N THR A 330 24.13 24.85 11.33
CA THR A 330 23.86 26.29 11.23
C THR A 330 23.26 26.93 12.48
N CYS A 331 22.65 26.16 13.38
CA CYS A 331 21.86 26.70 14.49
C CYS A 331 22.45 26.39 15.87
N THR A 332 22.25 27.30 16.82
CA THR A 332 22.65 27.08 18.22
C THR A 332 21.71 26.09 18.92
N ARG A 333 22.26 25.33 19.88
CA ARG A 333 21.56 24.23 20.55
C ARG A 333 20.29 24.66 21.27
N GLU A 334 20.35 25.82 21.92
CA GLU A 334 19.27 26.38 22.74
C GLU A 334 18.05 26.74 21.89
N VAL A 335 18.26 27.37 20.74
CA VAL A 335 17.20 27.69 19.78
C VAL A 335 16.58 26.41 19.20
N LEU A 336 17.40 25.40 18.88
CA LEU A 336 16.91 24.09 18.40
C LEU A 336 16.01 23.36 19.41
N GLN A 337 16.10 23.64 20.73
CA GLN A 337 15.18 23.09 21.74
C GLN A 337 13.88 23.89 21.86
N GLN A 338 13.97 25.23 21.77
CA GLN A 338 12.86 26.13 22.10
C GLN A 338 11.97 26.47 20.89
N ASP A 339 12.57 26.64 19.71
CA ASP A 339 11.86 27.09 18.51
C ASP A 339 11.66 25.92 17.52
N TYR A 340 10.48 25.32 17.58
CA TYR A 340 10.07 24.28 16.64
C TYR A 340 9.92 24.78 15.18
N MET A 341 9.88 26.08 14.94
CA MET A 341 9.80 26.70 13.61
C MET A 341 11.18 27.13 13.07
N ILE A 342 12.28 26.80 13.76
CA ILE A 342 13.64 27.18 13.36
C ILE A 342 13.97 26.82 11.89
N ALA A 343 13.48 25.69 11.40
CA ALA A 343 13.70 25.29 10.00
C ALA A 343 13.02 26.22 8.97
N ALA A 344 11.95 26.92 9.33
CA ALA A 344 11.36 27.95 8.47
C ALA A 344 12.17 29.26 8.46
N LYS A 345 12.85 29.58 9.57
CA LYS A 345 13.77 30.74 9.69
C LYS A 345 15.07 30.52 8.93
N VAL A 346 15.55 29.28 8.87
CA VAL A 346 16.72 28.88 8.04
C VAL A 346 16.38 28.88 6.53
N SER A 347 15.10 28.84 6.16
CA SER A 347 14.65 28.75 4.76
C SER A 347 14.72 30.10 4.03
N SER A 348 15.07 30.10 2.73
CA SER A 348 15.33 31.36 2.01
C SER A 348 14.10 32.23 1.80
N ILE A 349 12.92 31.63 1.54
CA ILE A 349 11.67 32.37 1.29
C ILE A 349 10.72 32.26 2.50
N GLY A 350 10.86 31.23 3.33
CA GLY A 350 10.12 31.00 4.59
C GLY A 350 8.64 30.66 4.38
N VAL A 351 7.92 31.49 3.64
CA VAL A 351 6.54 31.26 3.17
C VAL A 351 6.44 29.98 2.33
N LEU A 352 7.46 29.68 1.51
CA LEU A 352 7.50 28.46 0.71
C LEU A 352 7.69 27.21 1.60
N PHE A 353 8.52 27.30 2.63
CA PHE A 353 8.67 26.26 3.66
C PHE A 353 7.36 26.01 4.43
N LEU A 354 6.72 27.07 4.91
CA LEU A 354 5.41 26.99 5.58
C LEU A 354 4.32 26.42 4.66
N ALA A 355 4.30 26.81 3.38
CA ALA A 355 3.39 26.22 2.39
C ALA A 355 3.64 24.71 2.25
N GLY A 356 4.90 24.27 2.18
CA GLY A 356 5.28 22.86 2.23
C GLY A 356 4.77 22.13 3.47
N LEU A 357 5.04 22.67 4.66
CA LEU A 357 4.56 22.13 5.94
C LEU A 357 3.04 21.95 5.95
N TYR A 358 2.28 22.98 5.58
CA TYR A 358 0.81 22.94 5.55
C TYR A 358 0.28 21.94 4.53
N VAL A 359 0.86 21.92 3.33
CA VAL A 359 0.53 20.98 2.27
C VAL A 359 0.78 19.54 2.70
N SER A 360 1.96 19.23 3.25
CA SER A 360 2.34 17.88 3.67
C SER A 360 1.42 17.38 4.79
N SER A 361 1.18 18.22 5.79
CA SER A 361 0.34 17.90 6.95
C SER A 361 -1.10 17.61 6.52
N MET A 362 -1.70 18.49 5.70
CA MET A 362 -3.07 18.29 5.21
C MET A 362 -3.19 17.09 4.26
N SER A 363 -2.18 16.82 3.43
CA SER A 363 -2.18 15.68 2.50
C SER A 363 -2.20 14.33 3.22
N SER A 364 -1.30 14.15 4.18
CA SER A 364 -1.19 12.89 4.94
C SER A 364 -2.44 12.63 5.78
N CYS A 365 -3.05 13.68 6.33
CA CYS A 365 -4.34 13.58 7.01
C CYS A 365 -5.49 13.23 6.06
N LEU A 366 -5.55 13.84 4.87
CA LEU A 366 -6.56 13.50 3.87
C LEU A 366 -6.44 12.02 3.47
N GLY A 367 -5.22 11.56 3.19
CA GLY A 367 -4.91 10.15 2.91
C GLY A 367 -5.38 9.21 4.03
N ALA A 368 -5.04 9.51 5.29
CA ALA A 368 -5.47 8.73 6.44
C ALA A 368 -7.01 8.73 6.61
N MET A 369 -7.66 9.88 6.47
CA MET A 369 -9.11 10.05 6.64
C MET A 369 -9.94 9.47 5.47
N TYR A 370 -9.34 9.21 4.31
CA TYR A 370 -9.98 8.48 3.21
C TYR A 370 -9.68 6.98 3.24
N GLY A 371 -8.42 6.59 3.46
CA GLY A 371 -7.96 5.20 3.44
C GLY A 371 -8.40 4.38 4.65
N THR A 372 -8.26 4.93 5.86
CA THR A 372 -8.58 4.22 7.11
C THR A 372 -10.04 3.75 7.18
N PRO A 373 -11.04 4.57 6.83
CA PRO A 373 -12.43 4.14 6.79
C PRO A 373 -12.72 3.03 5.78
N ARG A 374 -11.94 2.93 4.69
CA ARG A 374 -12.06 1.84 3.70
C ARG A 374 -11.50 0.52 4.22
N VAL A 375 -10.39 0.58 4.95
CA VAL A 375 -9.85 -0.59 5.66
C VAL A 375 -10.85 -1.05 6.72
N LEU A 376 -11.37 -0.13 7.55
CA LEU A 376 -12.38 -0.42 8.56
C LEU A 376 -13.70 -0.95 7.97
N GLN A 377 -14.14 -0.43 6.82
CA GLN A 377 -15.27 -0.95 6.04
C GLN A 377 -15.03 -2.40 5.61
N SER A 378 -13.83 -2.73 5.13
CA SER A 378 -13.48 -4.08 4.66
C SER A 378 -13.49 -5.10 5.80
N ILE A 379 -12.88 -4.75 6.95
CA ILE A 379 -12.91 -5.57 8.18
C ILE A 379 -14.35 -5.83 8.65
N ALA A 380 -15.22 -4.80 8.57
CA ALA A 380 -16.63 -4.93 8.96
C ALA A 380 -17.45 -5.80 8.00
N LEU A 381 -17.16 -5.78 6.69
CA LEU A 381 -17.84 -6.62 5.69
C LEU A 381 -17.48 -8.10 5.83
N GLU A 382 -16.25 -8.42 6.27
CA GLU A 382 -15.82 -9.80 6.55
C GLU A 382 -16.38 -10.35 7.88
N ASN A 383 -17.13 -9.54 8.65
CA ASN A 383 -17.78 -9.93 9.91
C ASN A 383 -16.83 -10.62 10.93
N VAL A 384 -15.54 -10.26 10.90
CA VAL A 384 -14.50 -10.86 11.76
C VAL A 384 -14.79 -10.64 13.25
N ILE A 385 -15.42 -9.51 13.58
CA ILE A 385 -15.76 -9.10 14.94
C ILE A 385 -17.27 -8.94 15.03
N PRO A 386 -17.96 -9.56 16.01
CA PRO A 386 -19.38 -9.36 16.21
C PRO A 386 -19.68 -7.92 16.63
N GLY A 387 -20.67 -7.29 15.98
CA GLY A 387 -21.16 -5.94 16.32
C GLY A 387 -20.63 -4.79 15.45
N ILE A 388 -19.52 -4.95 14.71
CA ILE A 388 -18.97 -3.87 13.86
C ILE A 388 -19.65 -3.72 12.49
N GLY A 389 -20.61 -4.59 12.13
CA GLY A 389 -21.22 -4.64 10.79
C GLY A 389 -21.84 -3.33 10.30
N VAL A 390 -22.27 -2.45 11.21
CA VAL A 390 -22.77 -1.09 10.88
C VAL A 390 -21.71 -0.24 10.18
N LEU A 391 -20.43 -0.45 10.48
CA LEU A 391 -19.30 0.27 9.86
C LEU A 391 -19.05 -0.16 8.40
N GLY A 392 -19.55 -1.33 8.00
CA GLY A 392 -19.49 -1.83 6.62
C GLY A 392 -20.44 -1.10 5.66
N MET A 393 -21.45 -0.38 6.20
CA MET A 393 -22.48 0.29 5.41
C MET A 393 -21.93 1.43 4.55
N GLY A 394 -21.69 1.15 3.27
CA GLY A 394 -21.35 2.15 2.26
C GLY A 394 -22.59 2.86 1.70
N ARG A 395 -22.55 4.20 1.58
CA ARG A 395 -23.63 5.00 1.00
C ARG A 395 -23.23 5.56 -0.39
N GLY A 396 -24.20 5.67 -1.28
CA GLY A 396 -24.01 6.18 -2.65
C GLY A 396 -23.24 5.20 -3.58
N PRO A 397 -23.05 5.58 -4.86
CA PRO A 397 -22.47 4.69 -5.89
C PRO A 397 -21.04 4.26 -5.56
N ASN A 398 -20.24 5.14 -4.94
CA ASN A 398 -18.86 4.84 -4.52
C ASN A 398 -18.77 4.06 -3.18
N LYS A 399 -19.91 3.57 -2.64
CA LYS A 399 -20.03 2.85 -1.36
C LYS A 399 -19.30 3.53 -0.19
N VAL A 400 -19.37 4.85 -0.07
CA VAL A 400 -18.57 5.64 0.88
C VAL A 400 -18.98 5.30 2.33
N PRO A 401 -18.05 4.88 3.20
CA PRO A 401 -18.40 4.38 4.54
C PRO A 401 -18.51 5.53 5.55
N LEU A 402 -19.67 6.20 5.56
CA LEU A 402 -19.93 7.37 6.41
C LEU A 402 -19.74 7.07 7.91
N TYR A 403 -20.19 5.91 8.39
CA TYR A 403 -20.04 5.52 9.80
C TYR A 403 -18.58 5.26 10.18
N ALA A 404 -17.80 4.62 9.31
CA ALA A 404 -16.37 4.40 9.53
C ALA A 404 -15.59 5.73 9.52
N MET A 405 -15.92 6.67 8.62
CA MET A 405 -15.37 8.03 8.63
C MET A 405 -15.69 8.76 9.94
N ALA A 406 -16.93 8.67 10.44
CA ALA A 406 -17.33 9.29 11.70
C ALA A 406 -16.56 8.72 12.90
N VAL A 407 -16.33 7.40 12.95
CA VAL A 407 -15.51 6.76 14.00
C VAL A 407 -14.04 7.21 13.92
N VAL A 408 -13.43 7.20 12.73
CA VAL A 408 -12.04 7.67 12.56
C VAL A 408 -11.90 9.13 12.97
N ALA A 409 -12.82 10.01 12.53
CA ALA A 409 -12.82 11.41 12.93
C ALA A 409 -13.01 11.59 14.45
N ALA A 410 -13.91 10.84 15.09
CA ALA A 410 -14.12 10.89 16.54
C ALA A 410 -12.87 10.47 17.33
N VAL A 411 -12.17 9.42 16.91
CA VAL A 411 -10.88 9.01 17.49
C VAL A 411 -9.83 10.11 17.29
N THR A 412 -9.72 10.67 16.08
CA THR A 412 -8.80 11.78 15.79
C THR A 412 -9.09 13.00 16.66
N PHE A 413 -10.35 13.40 16.86
CA PHE A 413 -10.72 14.50 17.76
C PHE A 413 -10.30 14.24 19.21
N ALA A 414 -10.50 13.02 19.73
CA ALA A 414 -10.11 12.66 21.09
C ALA A 414 -8.59 12.85 21.32
N PHE A 415 -7.75 12.45 20.35
CA PHE A 415 -6.30 12.66 20.45
C PHE A 415 -5.87 14.12 20.22
N ILE A 416 -6.60 14.91 19.42
CA ILE A 416 -6.37 16.37 19.32
C ILE A 416 -6.59 17.06 20.67
N LEU A 417 -7.57 16.61 21.48
CA LEU A 417 -7.81 17.16 22.82
C LEU A 417 -6.68 16.85 23.83
N VAL A 418 -5.87 15.81 23.60
CA VAL A 418 -4.64 15.57 24.38
C VAL A 418 -3.61 16.66 24.06
N GLY A 419 -3.36 16.91 22.77
CA GLY A 419 -2.80 18.17 22.28
C GLY A 419 -1.31 18.45 22.51
N ASN A 420 -0.48 17.43 22.76
CA ASN A 420 0.98 17.57 22.74
C ASN A 420 1.59 16.57 21.74
N ILE A 421 2.30 17.08 20.72
CA ILE A 421 2.90 16.27 19.65
C ILE A 421 3.94 15.28 20.20
N ASN A 422 4.73 15.69 21.19
CA ASN A 422 5.83 14.87 21.73
C ASN A 422 5.30 13.67 22.55
N THR A 423 4.10 13.78 23.14
CA THR A 423 3.44 12.65 23.82
C THR A 423 2.59 11.81 22.87
N LEU A 424 2.05 12.40 21.80
CA LEU A 424 1.27 11.70 20.78
C LEU A 424 2.13 10.85 19.84
N ALA A 425 3.33 11.30 19.47
CA ALA A 425 4.18 10.58 18.52
C ALA A 425 4.53 9.15 18.99
N PRO A 426 4.93 8.90 20.26
CA PRO A 426 5.05 7.53 20.79
C PRO A 426 3.76 6.71 20.73
N ILE A 427 2.59 7.33 20.93
CA ILE A 427 1.28 6.65 20.85
C ILE A 427 0.97 6.22 19.40
N VAL A 428 1.40 6.99 18.39
CA VAL A 428 1.35 6.59 16.98
C VAL A 428 2.32 5.43 16.71
N THR A 429 3.54 5.53 17.23
CA THR A 429 4.63 4.57 16.99
C THR A 429 4.28 3.13 17.41
N MET A 430 3.64 2.94 18.56
CA MET A 430 3.36 1.59 19.10
C MET A 430 2.48 0.71 18.17
N PRO A 431 1.29 1.14 17.70
CA PRO A 431 0.50 0.41 16.70
C PRO A 431 1.23 0.08 15.40
N TYR A 432 2.05 1.00 14.89
CA TYR A 432 2.78 0.78 13.64
C TYR A 432 3.92 -0.22 13.80
N LEU A 433 4.72 -0.14 14.87
CA LEU A 433 5.75 -1.13 15.17
C LEU A 433 5.15 -2.54 15.28
N ILE A 434 4.06 -2.70 16.03
CA ILE A 434 3.36 -4.00 16.13
C ILE A 434 2.86 -4.47 14.76
N THR A 435 2.30 -3.58 13.94
CA THR A 435 1.86 -3.92 12.58
C THR A 435 3.04 -4.38 11.71
N TYR A 436 4.19 -3.72 11.83
CA TYR A 436 5.41 -4.00 11.07
C TYR A 436 6.01 -5.35 11.46
N SER A 437 6.23 -5.59 12.76
CA SER A 437 6.67 -6.89 13.27
C SER A 437 5.70 -8.03 12.89
N CYS A 438 4.40 -7.78 12.80
CA CYS A 438 3.45 -8.77 12.30
C CYS A 438 3.51 -9.01 10.79
N ILE A 439 3.80 -7.99 9.97
CA ILE A 439 4.08 -8.15 8.52
C ILE A 439 5.34 -9.00 8.33
N ASP A 440 6.40 -8.72 9.09
CA ASP A 440 7.65 -9.47 9.07
C ASP A 440 7.43 -10.94 9.49
N TYR A 441 6.78 -11.16 10.64
CA TYR A 441 6.41 -12.51 11.08
C TYR A 441 5.56 -13.25 10.03
N SER A 442 4.62 -12.56 9.37
CA SER A 442 3.81 -13.13 8.29
C SER A 442 4.68 -13.60 7.12
N TYR A 443 5.63 -12.79 6.66
CA TYR A 443 6.51 -13.16 5.56
C TYR A 443 7.43 -14.32 5.93
N PHE A 444 7.98 -14.33 7.15
CA PHE A 444 8.78 -15.46 7.65
C PHE A 444 7.96 -16.76 7.68
N ALA A 445 6.76 -16.74 8.26
CA ALA A 445 5.87 -17.89 8.34
C ALA A 445 5.46 -18.41 6.95
N LEU A 446 5.13 -17.50 6.04
CA LEU A 446 4.81 -17.80 4.63
C LEU A 446 6.00 -18.44 3.90
N ALA A 447 7.20 -17.89 4.06
CA ALA A 447 8.41 -18.46 3.48
C ALA A 447 8.65 -19.89 3.96
N GLN A 448 8.56 -20.11 5.28
CA GLN A 448 8.75 -21.43 5.88
C GLN A 448 7.71 -22.46 5.43
N THR A 449 6.45 -22.06 5.24
CA THR A 449 5.41 -22.97 4.69
C THR A 449 5.71 -23.35 3.24
N PHE A 450 6.16 -22.42 2.40
CA PHE A 450 6.60 -22.74 1.03
C PHE A 450 7.80 -23.70 1.00
N ASP A 451 8.81 -23.53 1.86
CA ASP A 451 9.93 -24.49 1.92
C ASP A 451 9.49 -25.88 2.37
N ILE A 452 8.60 -25.96 3.37
CA ILE A 452 8.07 -27.24 3.86
C ILE A 452 7.25 -27.93 2.77
N GLN A 453 6.46 -27.20 2.00
CA GLN A 453 5.76 -27.72 0.81
C GLN A 453 6.76 -28.21 -0.23
N HIS A 454 7.78 -27.41 -0.58
CA HIS A 454 8.77 -27.79 -1.58
C HIS A 454 9.61 -29.01 -1.16
N GLN A 455 9.99 -29.12 0.11
CA GLN A 455 10.64 -30.32 0.67
C GLN A 455 9.72 -31.55 0.72
N ARG A 456 8.40 -31.37 0.79
CA ARG A 456 7.43 -32.48 0.63
C ARG A 456 7.37 -32.89 -0.84
N GLU A 457 7.20 -31.95 -1.76
CA GLU A 457 7.23 -32.20 -3.21
C GLU A 457 8.51 -32.94 -3.64
N GLN A 458 9.69 -32.47 -3.22
CA GLN A 458 10.96 -33.15 -3.51
C GLN A 458 11.05 -34.56 -2.92
N ARG A 459 10.40 -34.85 -1.78
CA ARG A 459 10.34 -36.21 -1.23
C ARG A 459 9.41 -37.12 -2.06
N PHE A 460 8.30 -36.61 -2.57
CA PHE A 460 7.40 -37.34 -3.46
C PHE A 460 7.96 -37.47 -4.90
N HIS A 461 8.74 -36.50 -5.35
CA HIS A 461 9.44 -36.49 -6.64
C HIS A 461 10.87 -37.03 -6.59
N ARG A 462 11.27 -37.73 -5.51
CA ARG A 462 12.43 -38.63 -5.63
C ARG A 462 12.15 -39.57 -6.80
N PRO A 463 13.02 -39.65 -7.82
CA PRO A 463 12.86 -40.69 -8.81
C PRO A 463 12.81 -42.01 -8.06
N LYS A 464 11.86 -42.89 -8.41
CA LYS A 464 12.02 -44.30 -8.07
C LYS A 464 13.42 -44.65 -8.57
N VAL A 465 14.34 -44.93 -7.65
CA VAL A 465 15.61 -45.55 -8.02
C VAL A 465 15.17 -46.77 -8.80
N GLN A 466 15.51 -46.78 -10.09
CA GLN A 466 15.27 -47.92 -10.93
C GLN A 466 16.33 -48.92 -10.52
N THR A 467 16.12 -49.52 -9.35
CA THR A 467 16.85 -50.68 -8.89
C THR A 467 16.68 -51.68 -10.00
N THR A 468 17.74 -51.90 -10.77
CA THR A 468 17.91 -53.13 -11.55
C THR A 468 18.01 -54.26 -10.55
N VAL A 469 16.85 -54.62 -10.00
CA VAL A 469 16.58 -55.95 -9.48
C VAL A 469 16.70 -56.82 -10.71
N ASN A 470 17.78 -57.59 -10.79
CA ASN A 470 17.84 -58.73 -11.69
C ASN A 470 16.58 -59.56 -11.41
N VAL A 471 15.85 -59.90 -12.47
CA VAL A 471 14.60 -60.64 -12.35
C VAL A 471 14.94 -62.08 -11.98
N ASP A 472 15.07 -62.33 -10.68
CA ASP A 472 14.80 -63.65 -10.11
C ASP A 472 13.28 -63.74 -9.89
N ASP A 473 12.68 -64.80 -10.42
CA ASP A 473 11.31 -64.80 -10.96
C ASP A 473 10.20 -65.05 -9.92
N ASP A 474 10.47 -64.80 -8.64
CA ASP A 474 9.57 -65.11 -7.51
C ASP A 474 9.00 -63.85 -6.83
N ASN A 475 7.93 -63.31 -7.40
CA ASN A 475 7.09 -62.30 -6.74
C ASN A 475 6.11 -62.97 -5.75
N ASP A 476 6.34 -62.79 -4.45
CA ASP A 476 5.50 -63.28 -3.33
C ASP A 476 3.99 -62.99 -3.51
N LEU A 477 3.65 -61.89 -4.19
CA LEU A 477 2.27 -61.48 -4.48
C LEU A 477 1.57 -62.36 -5.51
N ASP A 478 2.30 -63.01 -6.43
CA ASP A 478 1.73 -63.90 -7.44
C ASP A 478 1.47 -65.31 -6.86
N ILE A 479 2.13 -65.67 -5.75
CA ILE A 479 1.83 -66.85 -4.92
C ILE A 479 0.53 -66.65 -4.12
N LEU A 480 0.32 -65.44 -3.60
CA LEU A 480 -0.87 -65.08 -2.81
C LEU A 480 -2.15 -64.86 -3.64
N PHE A 481 -2.02 -64.52 -4.93
CA PHE A 481 -3.16 -64.20 -5.80
C PHE A 481 -3.06 -64.88 -7.19
N PRO A 482 -3.19 -66.22 -7.25
CA PRO A 482 -3.00 -67.00 -8.48
C PRO A 482 -3.99 -66.66 -9.62
N GLU A 483 -5.13 -66.01 -9.35
CA GLU A 483 -6.00 -65.46 -10.40
C GLU A 483 -5.31 -64.45 -11.33
N ARG A 484 -4.26 -63.73 -10.86
CA ARG A 484 -3.59 -62.69 -11.67
C ARG A 484 -2.82 -63.23 -12.86
N THR A 485 -2.26 -64.44 -12.78
CA THR A 485 -1.39 -64.99 -13.82
C THR A 485 -2.17 -65.60 -14.99
N ARG A 486 -3.41 -66.06 -14.77
CA ARG A 486 -4.25 -66.68 -15.80
C ARG A 486 -4.52 -65.81 -17.03
N HIS A 487 -4.63 -64.48 -16.87
CA HIS A 487 -4.89 -63.57 -17.99
C HIS A 487 -3.64 -63.21 -18.81
N ARG A 488 -2.43 -63.50 -18.32
CA ARG A 488 -1.18 -63.19 -19.03
C ARG A 488 -0.86 -64.20 -20.13
N ASN A 489 -1.23 -65.47 -19.94
CA ASN A 489 -0.87 -66.57 -20.84
C ASN A 489 -1.85 -66.79 -22.02
N LEU A 490 -2.95 -66.03 -22.10
CA LEU A 490 -3.97 -66.17 -23.17
C LEU A 490 -3.77 -65.24 -24.37
N ARG A 491 -2.71 -64.42 -24.40
CA ARG A 491 -2.49 -63.41 -25.46
C ARG A 491 -1.20 -63.58 -26.26
N GLY A 492 -0.60 -64.77 -26.20
CA GLY A 492 0.72 -65.04 -26.77
C GLY A 492 0.81 -66.31 -27.60
N GLU A 493 -0.14 -66.56 -28.53
CA GLU A 493 0.05 -67.56 -29.60
C GLU A 493 -0.99 -67.42 -30.74
N SER A 494 -0.58 -66.83 -31.87
CA SER A 494 -1.02 -67.18 -33.24
C SER A 494 -0.30 -66.28 -34.28
N ASN A 495 -0.04 -66.82 -35.47
CA ASN A 495 1.12 -66.47 -36.29
C ASN A 495 0.77 -65.79 -37.64
N SER A 496 1.76 -65.08 -38.19
CA SER A 496 2.03 -64.86 -39.63
C SER A 496 0.93 -64.36 -40.59
N ASN A 497 1.11 -63.15 -41.16
CA ASN A 497 1.54 -62.97 -42.57
C ASN A 497 1.82 -61.50 -42.93
N SER A 498 2.77 -61.27 -43.84
CA SER A 498 3.10 -60.00 -44.53
C SER A 498 2.86 -60.20 -46.06
N PRO A 499 2.94 -59.20 -46.99
CA PRO A 499 3.80 -58.00 -47.05
C PRO A 499 2.97 -56.69 -46.86
N SER A 500 3.32 -55.46 -47.27
CA SER A 500 4.45 -54.92 -48.08
C SER A 500 4.84 -53.47 -47.72
N THR A 501 6.07 -53.09 -48.06
CA THR A 501 6.67 -51.74 -47.99
C THR A 501 6.25 -50.85 -49.19
N PRO A 502 6.38 -49.49 -49.16
CA PRO A 502 7.69 -48.83 -49.07
C PRO A 502 7.82 -47.50 -48.25
N THR A 503 8.98 -47.38 -47.60
CA THR A 503 9.85 -46.19 -47.45
C THR A 503 9.35 -44.86 -46.83
N THR A 504 9.96 -44.56 -45.67
CA THR A 504 10.60 -43.28 -45.30
C THR A 504 9.75 -42.04 -45.04
N GLU A 505 9.66 -41.65 -43.76
CA GLU A 505 10.08 -40.30 -43.32
C GLU A 505 10.35 -40.25 -41.80
N ASN A 506 11.21 -39.32 -41.38
CA ASN A 506 11.73 -39.26 -40.02
C ASN A 506 10.68 -38.73 -39.04
N SER A 507 10.53 -39.39 -37.88
CA SER A 507 9.95 -38.76 -36.69
C SER A 507 10.95 -38.82 -35.53
N GLU A 508 11.77 -37.77 -35.44
CA GLU A 508 12.52 -37.46 -34.22
C GLU A 508 11.51 -37.23 -33.08
N THR A 509 11.37 -38.19 -32.16
CA THR A 509 10.68 -37.92 -30.89
C THR A 509 11.58 -37.04 -30.04
N THR A 510 11.46 -35.72 -30.24
CA THR A 510 12.09 -34.67 -29.45
C THR A 510 12.00 -34.98 -27.96
N PRO A 511 13.10 -34.90 -27.19
CA PRO A 511 13.02 -35.08 -25.75
C PRO A 511 12.10 -34.00 -25.15
N ILE A 512 11.15 -34.43 -24.33
CA ILE A 512 10.22 -33.52 -23.63
C ILE A 512 11.06 -32.53 -22.82
N ALA A 513 11.07 -31.26 -23.25
CA ALA A 513 11.83 -30.22 -22.57
C ALA A 513 11.40 -30.17 -21.09
N PRO A 514 12.36 -30.12 -20.14
CA PRO A 514 12.01 -30.05 -18.73
C PRO A 514 11.16 -28.80 -18.49
N ARG A 515 9.98 -28.98 -17.87
CA ARG A 515 9.17 -27.84 -17.42
C ARG A 515 10.02 -27.00 -16.48
N ASN A 516 10.43 -25.82 -16.94
CA ASN A 516 11.23 -24.88 -16.16
C ASN A 516 10.59 -24.70 -14.77
N HIS A 517 11.37 -25.00 -13.73
CA HIS A 517 10.89 -25.01 -12.36
C HIS A 517 10.30 -23.65 -11.98
N ILE A 518 9.25 -23.65 -11.14
CA ILE A 518 8.53 -22.44 -10.72
C ILE A 518 9.45 -21.42 -9.99
N HIS A 519 10.62 -21.86 -9.50
CA HIS A 519 11.71 -21.02 -9.00
C HIS A 519 12.45 -20.18 -10.06
N SER A 520 12.14 -20.33 -11.35
CA SER A 520 12.81 -19.63 -12.46
C SER A 520 12.03 -18.45 -13.05
N LYS A 521 10.94 -18.00 -12.42
CA LYS A 521 10.40 -16.67 -12.75
C LYS A 521 11.49 -15.63 -12.50
N GLN A 522 11.65 -14.70 -13.46
CA GLN A 522 12.76 -13.74 -13.52
C GLN A 522 13.06 -13.18 -12.14
N LYS A 523 14.30 -13.37 -11.66
CA LYS A 523 14.77 -12.77 -10.41
C LYS A 523 14.67 -11.26 -10.53
N ASN A 524 13.59 -10.70 -9.98
CA ASN A 524 13.51 -9.28 -9.70
C ASN A 524 14.74 -8.90 -8.86
N TRP A 525 15.37 -7.76 -9.15
CA TRP A 525 16.68 -7.42 -8.56
C TRP A 525 16.64 -7.39 -7.02
N TYR A 526 15.50 -6.98 -6.44
CA TYR A 526 15.24 -6.96 -5.00
C TYR A 526 14.93 -8.34 -4.39
N SER A 527 14.76 -9.41 -5.19
CA SER A 527 14.39 -10.75 -4.72
C SER A 527 15.41 -11.33 -3.73
N ASN A 528 16.71 -11.00 -3.91
CA ASN A 528 17.77 -11.36 -2.96
C ASN A 528 17.67 -10.61 -1.61
N LEU A 529 16.99 -9.46 -1.56
CA LEU A 529 16.77 -8.66 -0.35
C LEU A 529 15.59 -9.19 0.48
N CYS A 530 14.59 -9.82 -0.16
CA CYS A 530 13.46 -10.48 0.49
C CYS A 530 13.89 -11.81 1.16
N ASN A 531 14.70 -11.74 2.22
CA ASN A 531 15.22 -12.90 2.96
C ASN A 531 14.39 -13.18 4.23
N ARG A 532 14.00 -14.45 4.45
CA ARG A 532 13.30 -14.90 5.66
C ARG A 532 14.02 -14.49 6.95
N TRP A 533 15.34 -14.55 6.96
CA TRP A 533 16.14 -14.32 8.17
C TRP A 533 16.28 -12.82 8.47
N LEU A 534 16.31 -11.99 7.42
CA LEU A 534 16.24 -10.54 7.56
C LEU A 534 14.87 -10.12 8.12
N SER A 535 13.81 -10.75 7.64
CA SER A 535 12.44 -10.58 8.15
C SER A 535 12.34 -10.99 9.63
N LEU A 536 12.90 -12.14 10.02
CA LEU A 536 12.95 -12.56 11.44
C LEU A 536 13.74 -11.58 12.32
N ILE A 537 14.77 -10.91 11.78
CA ILE A 537 15.49 -9.84 12.51
C ILE A 537 14.56 -8.64 12.74
N GLY A 538 13.69 -8.26 11.80
CA GLY A 538 12.71 -7.18 11.99
C GLY A 538 11.57 -7.48 12.99
N VAL A 539 11.42 -8.74 13.42
CA VAL A 539 10.47 -9.13 14.47
C VAL A 539 11.02 -8.91 15.89
N ASN A 540 12.35 -8.84 16.05
CA ASN A 540 13.04 -8.68 17.34
C ASN A 540 13.49 -7.23 17.58
#